data_AF-A0A1B2EJL5-F1
#
_entry.id   AF-A0A1B2EJL5-F1
#
_cell.length_a   1.000
_cell.length_b   1.000
_cell.length_c   1.000
_cell.angle_alpha   90.00
_cell.angle_beta   90.00
_cell.angle_gamma   90.00
#
_symmetry.space_group_name_H-M   'P 1'
#
loop_
_entity.id
_entity.type
_entity.pdbx_description
1 polymer ?
#
loop_
_entity_poly.entity_id
_entity_poly.type
_entity_poly.pdbx_seq_one_letter_code
_entity_poly.pdbx_strand_id
1 'polypeptide(L)'
;MRLFPPLRATWALKGTQATVPITGRNAKRVLFGAIDLRSARRVVLIRHRAGQADAQAFLRALRRRYRGAGWLWLLSDRASAHTAPQTQALADWSCFEKMESF
;
A
#
# COMPACT_ATOMS: atom_id res chain seq x y z
N MET A 1 -1.10 8.52 -10.75
CA MET A 1 -2.33 9.35 -10.72
C MET A 1 -2.04 10.69 -10.07
N ARG A 2 -2.11 11.79 -10.84
CA ARG A 2 -2.29 13.14 -10.27
C ARG A 2 -3.76 13.27 -9.94
N LEU A 3 -4.10 13.25 -8.66
CA LEU A 3 -5.44 13.65 -8.23
C LEU A 3 -5.47 15.17 -8.35
N PHE A 4 -6.30 15.69 -9.26
CA PHE A 4 -6.70 17.08 -9.33
C PHE A 4 -8.08 17.26 -8.67
N PRO A 5 -8.23 17.05 -7.34
CA PRO A 5 -9.49 17.33 -6.68
C PRO A 5 -9.96 18.78 -6.87
N PRO A 6 -9.10 19.82 -6.98
CA PRO A 6 -9.63 21.17 -7.06
C PRO A 6 -10.12 21.55 -8.47
N LEU A 7 -9.80 20.80 -9.54
CA LEU A 7 -10.39 21.03 -10.88
C LEU A 7 -11.88 20.62 -10.94
N ARG A 8 -12.30 19.65 -10.11
CA ARG A 8 -13.72 19.24 -10.01
C ARG A 8 -14.48 20.02 -8.94
N ALA A 9 -13.79 20.86 -8.16
CA ALA A 9 -14.37 21.59 -7.05
C ALA A 9 -14.82 23.01 -7.42
N THR A 10 -14.71 23.40 -8.70
CA THR A 10 -15.08 24.73 -9.18
C THR A 10 -15.81 24.65 -10.51
N TRP A 11 -16.74 25.57 -10.71
CA TRP A 11 -17.42 25.81 -11.97
C TRP A 11 -16.93 27.15 -12.51
N ALA A 12 -16.69 27.23 -13.82
CA ALA A 12 -16.43 28.50 -14.51
C ALA A 12 -17.40 28.65 -15.69
N LEU A 13 -17.63 29.90 -16.09
CA LEU A 13 -18.45 30.20 -17.25
C LEU A 13 -17.82 29.59 -18.52
N LYS A 14 -18.66 29.21 -19.48
CA LYS A 14 -18.19 28.66 -20.75
C LYS A 14 -17.34 29.73 -21.46
N GLY A 15 -16.09 29.38 -21.77
CA GLY A 15 -15.11 30.30 -22.37
C GLY A 15 -14.25 31.06 -21.35
N THR A 16 -14.42 30.85 -20.04
CA THR A 16 -13.56 31.42 -19.01
C THR A 16 -12.74 30.35 -18.29
N GLN A 17 -11.46 30.66 -18.04
CA GLN A 17 -10.56 29.75 -17.33
C GLN A 17 -10.75 29.89 -15.81
N ALA A 18 -11.07 28.79 -15.13
CA ALA A 18 -11.09 28.77 -13.67
C ALA A 18 -9.65 28.88 -13.12
N THR A 19 -9.41 29.84 -12.21
CA THR A 19 -8.16 29.89 -11.44
C THR A 19 -8.27 28.92 -10.27
N VAL A 20 -7.54 27.81 -10.36
CA VAL A 20 -7.52 26.78 -9.32
C VAL A 20 -6.19 26.82 -8.58
N PRO A 21 -6.14 27.33 -7.33
CA PRO A 21 -4.90 27.37 -6.57
C PRO A 21 -4.49 25.94 -6.19
N ILE A 22 -3.47 25.42 -6.86
CA ILE A 22 -2.84 24.15 -6.50
C ILE A 22 -1.71 24.48 -5.52
N THR A 23 -1.92 24.19 -4.24
CA THR A 23 -0.95 24.51 -3.18
C THR A 23 0.35 23.69 -3.26
N GLY A 24 0.44 22.70 -4.16
CA GLY A 24 1.58 21.78 -4.29
C GLY A 24 1.81 20.85 -3.08
N ARG A 25 1.19 21.15 -1.94
CA ARG A 25 1.39 20.52 -0.62
C ARG A 25 0.45 19.33 -0.37
N ASN A 26 0.11 18.55 -1.39
CA ASN A 26 -0.66 17.33 -1.16
C ASN A 26 0.17 16.36 -0.32
N ALA A 27 -0.31 16.07 0.89
CA ALA A 27 0.30 15.09 1.76
C ALA A 27 0.21 13.70 1.09
N LYS A 28 1.29 13.27 0.43
CA LYS A 28 1.36 11.92 -0.13
C LYS A 28 1.43 10.92 1.02
N ARG A 29 0.63 9.86 0.92
CA ARG A 29 0.68 8.68 1.79
C ARG A 29 0.74 7.43 0.93
N VAL A 30 1.36 6.40 1.47
CA VAL A 30 1.43 5.07 0.89
C VAL A 30 0.49 4.18 1.67
N LEU A 31 -0.33 3.43 0.94
CA LEU A 31 -1.23 2.43 1.51
C LEU A 31 -0.64 1.06 1.24
N PHE A 32 -0.16 0.39 2.29
CA PHE A 32 0.11 -1.04 2.21
C PHE A 32 -1.19 -1.77 2.50
N GLY A 33 -1.60 -2.65 1.59
CA GLY A 33 -2.88 -3.33 1.64
C GLY A 33 -2.74 -4.80 1.30
N ALA A 34 -3.51 -5.64 1.98
CA ALA A 34 -3.71 -7.03 1.65
C ALA A 34 -5.18 -7.37 1.82
N ILE A 35 -5.65 -8.29 0.99
CA ILE A 35 -7.01 -8.83 1.06
C ILE A 35 -6.91 -10.35 1.17
N ASP A 36 -7.65 -10.92 2.12
CA ASP A 36 -7.88 -12.35 2.19
C ASP A 36 -8.87 -12.73 1.08
N LEU A 37 -8.44 -13.58 0.15
CA LEU A 37 -9.22 -13.99 -1.01
C LEU A 37 -10.46 -14.80 -0.65
N ARG A 38 -10.46 -15.51 0.48
CA ARG A 38 -11.59 -16.33 0.92
C ARG A 38 -12.64 -15.52 1.65
N SER A 39 -12.21 -14.61 2.53
CA SER A 39 -13.12 -13.87 3.41
C SER A 39 -13.38 -12.42 2.99
N ALA A 40 -12.70 -11.94 1.94
CA ALA A 40 -12.65 -10.53 1.52
C ALA A 40 -12.17 -9.54 2.59
N ARG A 41 -11.64 -10.03 3.73
CA ARG A 41 -11.18 -9.16 4.82
C ARG A 41 -9.89 -8.45 4.42
N ARG A 42 -9.86 -7.15 4.69
CA ARG A 42 -8.74 -6.27 4.31
C ARG A 42 -7.90 -5.90 5.53
N VAL A 43 -6.60 -5.80 5.32
CA VAL A 43 -5.64 -5.22 6.27
C VAL A 43 -4.94 -4.08 5.56
N VAL A 44 -4.94 -2.92 6.20
CA VAL A 44 -4.43 -1.68 5.61
C VAL A 44 -3.50 -1.01 6.60
N LEU A 45 -2.33 -0.58 6.12
CA LEU A 45 -1.35 0.17 6.89
C LEU A 45 -0.93 1.42 6.12
N ILE A 46 -1.17 2.59 6.71
CA ILE A 46 -0.83 3.88 6.11
C ILE A 46 0.60 4.26 6.53
N ARG A 47 1.41 4.67 5.56
CA ARG A 47 2.80 5.12 5.75
C ARG A 47 3.09 6.37 4.93
N HIS A 48 4.21 7.02 5.23
CA HIS A 48 4.69 8.18 4.48
C HIS A 48 5.54 7.77 3.27
N ARG A 49 6.14 6.58 3.31
CA ARG A 49 7.04 6.04 2.29
C ARG A 49 6.67 4.59 1.98
N ALA A 50 7.26 4.07 0.91
CA ALA A 50 7.09 2.69 0.46
C ALA A 50 8.41 1.90 0.62
N GLY A 51 9.19 2.20 1.67
CA GLY A 51 10.51 1.61 1.85
C GLY A 51 10.47 0.21 2.46
N GLN A 52 11.63 -0.43 2.53
CA GLN A 52 11.81 -1.74 3.18
C GLN A 52 11.23 -1.76 4.60
N ALA A 53 11.53 -0.75 5.43
CA ALA A 53 11.02 -0.69 6.81
C ALA A 53 9.49 -0.63 6.88
N ASP A 54 8.86 0.06 5.93
CA ASP A 54 7.40 0.14 5.82
C ASP A 54 6.80 -1.21 5.41
N ALA A 55 7.40 -1.90 4.44
CA ALA A 55 7.00 -3.25 4.02
C ALA A 55 7.12 -4.27 5.16
N GLN A 56 8.23 -4.23 5.91
CA GLN A 56 8.42 -5.08 7.08
C GLN A 56 7.40 -4.78 8.19
N ALA A 57 7.09 -3.50 8.43
CA ALA A 57 6.05 -3.12 9.37
C ALA A 57 4.68 -3.67 8.95
N PHE A 58 4.41 -3.75 7.65
CA PHE A 58 3.19 -4.34 7.11
C PHE A 58 3.14 -5.86 7.31
N LEU A 59 4.22 -6.60 7.04
CA LEU A 59 4.30 -8.04 7.32
C LEU A 59 4.05 -8.34 8.81
N ARG A 60 4.62 -7.54 9.72
CA ARG A 60 4.35 -7.66 11.16
C ARG A 60 2.89 -7.36 11.50
N ALA A 61 2.24 -6.43 10.80
CA ALA A 61 0.81 -6.16 10.99
C ALA A 61 -0.05 -7.35 10.54
N LEU A 62 0.28 -7.97 9.40
CA LEU A 62 -0.39 -9.18 8.92
C LEU A 62 -0.23 -10.35 9.89
N ARG A 63 0.99 -10.61 10.36
CA ARG A 63 1.28 -11.70 11.31
C ARG A 63 0.51 -11.53 12.62
N ARG A 64 0.42 -10.30 13.16
CA ARG A 64 -0.41 -10.01 14.35
C ARG A 64 -1.89 -10.24 14.08
N ARG A 65 -2.38 -9.81 12.92
CA ARG A 65 -3.79 -9.91 12.54
C ARG A 65 -4.25 -11.36 12.32
N TYR A 66 -3.39 -12.20 11.78
CA TYR A 66 -3.63 -13.63 11.53
C TYR A 66 -2.79 -14.52 12.45
N ARG A 67 -2.59 -14.11 13.70
CA ARG A 67 -1.73 -14.82 14.67
C ARG A 67 -2.06 -16.30 14.89
N GLY A 68 -3.30 -16.71 14.64
CA GLY A 68 -3.76 -18.10 14.77
C GLY A 68 -3.57 -18.96 13.52
N ALA A 69 -3.16 -18.39 12.39
CA ALA A 69 -2.83 -19.16 11.20
C ALA A 69 -1.40 -19.71 11.35
N GLY A 70 -1.17 -20.99 11.08
CA GLY A 70 0.19 -21.52 11.02
C GLY A 70 0.98 -20.81 9.92
N TRP A 71 0.55 -21.03 8.68
CA TRP A 71 1.16 -20.44 7.48
C TRP A 71 0.28 -19.35 6.86
N LEU A 72 0.93 -18.34 6.28
CA LEU A 72 0.28 -17.27 5.52
C LEU A 72 0.85 -17.22 4.11
N TRP A 73 0.00 -17.48 3.12
CA TRP A 73 0.37 -17.36 1.72
C TRP A 73 0.17 -15.92 1.25
N LEU A 74 1.24 -15.31 0.75
CA LEU A 74 1.25 -13.96 0.22
C LEU A 74 1.59 -13.97 -1.26
N LEU A 75 0.70 -13.37 -2.05
CA LEU A 75 0.97 -13.02 -3.43
C LEU A 75 1.34 -11.53 -3.46
N SER A 76 2.54 -11.23 -3.96
CA SER A 76 3.07 -9.86 -4.02
C SER A 76 3.86 -9.67 -5.31
N ASP A 77 3.90 -8.42 -5.79
CA ASP A 77 4.80 -8.03 -6.87
C ASP A 77 6.29 -8.11 -6.44
N ARG A 78 7.18 -7.84 -7.41
CA ARG A 78 8.65 -7.81 -7.22
C ARG A 78 9.19 -6.43 -6.88
N ALA A 79 8.41 -5.54 -6.25
CA ALA A 79 8.92 -4.24 -5.82
C ALA A 79 10.13 -4.41 -4.89
N SER A 80 11.13 -3.52 -5.00
CA SER A 80 12.41 -3.64 -4.27
C SER A 80 12.25 -3.72 -2.75
N ALA A 81 11.23 -3.08 -2.18
CA ALA A 81 10.94 -3.18 -0.75
C ALA A 81 10.49 -4.60 -0.32
N HIS A 82 9.83 -5.33 -1.22
CA HIS A 82 9.34 -6.69 -1.00
C HIS A 82 10.42 -7.75 -1.23
N THR A 83 11.34 -7.50 -2.16
CA THR A 83 12.45 -8.41 -2.51
C THR A 83 13.74 -8.09 -1.76
N ALA A 84 13.78 -7.03 -0.95
CA ALA A 84 14.92 -6.74 -0.09
C ALA A 84 15.24 -7.95 0.82
N PRO A 85 16.52 -8.35 0.96
CA PRO A 85 16.91 -9.55 1.70
C PRO A 85 16.34 -9.60 3.13
N GLN A 86 16.35 -8.48 3.84
CA GLN A 86 15.83 -8.41 5.21
C GLN A 86 14.29 -8.50 5.26
N THR A 87 13.60 -8.10 4.20
CA THR A 87 12.15 -8.29 4.09
C THR A 87 11.80 -9.76 3.81
N GLN A 88 12.57 -10.42 2.94
CA GLN A 88 12.43 -11.87 2.68
C GLN A 88 12.72 -12.69 3.95
N ALA A 89 13.85 -12.44 4.61
CA ALA A 89 14.19 -13.12 5.87
C ALA A 89 13.11 -12.95 6.94
N LEU A 90 12.49 -11.77 7.04
CA LEU A 90 11.37 -11.54 7.95
C LEU A 90 10.13 -12.35 7.57
N ALA A 91 9.85 -12.50 6.27
CA ALA A 91 8.74 -13.27 5.77
C ALA A 91 8.92 -14.76 6.10
N ASP A 92 10.09 -15.31 5.78
CA ASP A 92 10.43 -16.72 6.01
C ASP A 92 10.35 -17.07 7.50
N TRP A 93 10.96 -16.25 8.37
CA TRP A 93 10.91 -16.44 9.82
C TRP A 93 9.49 -16.39 10.38
N SER A 94 8.60 -15.59 9.78
CA SER A 94 7.24 -15.37 10.29
C SER A 94 6.21 -16.36 9.70
N CYS A 95 6.67 -17.46 9.07
CA CYS A 95 5.84 -18.46 8.41
C CYS A 95 4.97 -17.87 7.28
N PHE A 96 5.54 -16.96 6.48
CA PHE A 96 4.95 -16.55 5.22
C PHE A 96 5.54 -17.35 4.06
N GLU A 97 4.70 -17.85 3.15
CA GLU A 97 5.16 -18.30 1.84
C GLU A 97 4.84 -17.26 0.79
N LYS A 98 5.82 -16.96 -0.07
CA LYS A 98 5.59 -16.18 -1.27
C LYS A 98 5.16 -17.11 -2.40
N MET A 99 4.02 -16.81 -2.99
CA MET A 99 3.73 -17.23 -4.35
C MET A 99 4.35 -16.20 -5.29
N GLU A 100 5.30 -16.63 -6.12
CA GLU A 100 5.79 -15.78 -7.19
C GLU A 100 4.67 -15.56 -8.22
N SER A 101 4.50 -14.31 -8.67
CA SER A 101 3.62 -14.00 -9.79
C SER A 101 4.32 -14.42 -11.08
N PHE A 102 3.63 -15.20 -11.92
CA PHE A 102 4.09 -15.57 -13.28
C PHE A 102 4.41 -14.33 -14.13
#